data_AF-A0A7C3YT35-F1
#
_entry.id   AF-A0A7C3YT35-F1
#
_cell.length_a   1.000
_cell.length_b   1.000
_cell.length_c   1.000
_cell.angle_alpha   90.00
_cell.angle_beta   90.00
_cell.angle_gamma   90.00
#
_symmetry.space_group_name_H-M   'P 1'
#
loop_
_entity.id
_entity.type
_entity.pdbx_description
1 polymer ?
#
loop_
_entity_poly.entity_id
_entity_poly.type
_entity_poly.pdbx_seq_one_letter_code
_entity_poly.pdbx_strand_id
1 'polypeptide(L)'
;MQKVLDCQETLFPNLTIKFPSTRYQGSKAKIASWIWEQIADLNFTTCLDAFGGTGAVAYLLKQKGKKVTYNDILRFNYYIGLAIIENDREHLEYEEIDWLLQRHPEIKYPSFIYNNFVDIYYTDIASDTTGSGNTKNIGSIKDIESLLKGKGVFEPYGQNIFDDYWMNYLTDDMARKIDSKVPYRNIKEYWKWKNR
;
A
#
# COMPACT_ATOMS: atom_id res chain seq x y z
N MET A 1 7.14 -44.03 14.07
CA MET A 1 6.19 -42.95 14.42
C MET A 1 5.98 -42.10 13.19
N GLN A 2 4.78 -42.14 12.62
CA GLN A 2 4.38 -41.33 11.48
C GLN A 2 4.24 -39.89 11.98
N LYS A 3 5.07 -38.97 11.48
CA LYS A 3 4.95 -37.55 11.79
C LYS A 3 3.62 -37.06 11.23
N VAL A 4 2.70 -36.68 12.11
CA VAL A 4 1.56 -35.84 11.72
C VAL A 4 2.16 -34.46 11.46
N LEU A 5 2.35 -34.13 10.19
CA LEU A 5 2.69 -32.79 9.76
C LEU A 5 1.42 -31.95 9.89
N ASP A 6 1.25 -31.28 11.03
CA ASP A 6 0.42 -30.07 11.09
C ASP A 6 1.15 -28.98 10.30
N CYS A 7 1.18 -29.15 8.98
CA CYS A 7 1.63 -28.12 8.05
C CYS A 7 0.41 -27.28 7.72
N GLN A 8 0.52 -25.98 8.01
CA GLN A 8 -0.41 -24.99 7.53
C GLN A 8 -0.47 -25.07 5.99
N GLU A 9 -1.67 -25.19 5.44
CA GLU A 9 -1.84 -25.16 3.98
C GLU A 9 -1.31 -23.83 3.43
N THR A 10 -0.60 -23.89 2.31
CA THR A 10 -0.09 -22.69 1.66
C THR A 10 -1.29 -21.87 1.19
N LEU A 11 -1.38 -20.60 1.64
CA LEU A 11 -2.48 -19.68 1.27
C LEU A 11 -2.69 -19.53 -0.25
N PHE A 12 -1.69 -19.92 -1.05
CA PHE A 12 -1.74 -19.92 -2.50
C PHE A 12 -0.96 -21.13 -3.07
N PRO A 13 -1.53 -22.33 -3.09
CA PRO A 13 -0.80 -23.55 -3.46
C PRO A 13 -0.34 -23.53 -4.93
N ASN A 14 -1.02 -22.76 -5.79
CA ASN A 14 -0.72 -22.60 -7.21
C ASN A 14 -0.18 -21.21 -7.58
N LEU A 15 0.05 -20.35 -6.59
CA LEU A 15 0.54 -18.99 -6.81
C LEU A 15 1.75 -18.79 -5.92
N THR A 16 2.95 -18.86 -6.51
CA THR A 16 4.18 -18.36 -5.89
C THR A 16 4.08 -16.83 -5.85
N ILE A 17 3.18 -16.29 -5.02
CA ILE A 17 3.00 -14.84 -4.90
C ILE A 17 4.29 -14.31 -4.33
N LYS A 18 5.04 -13.61 -5.19
CA LYS A 18 6.21 -12.86 -4.78
C LYS A 18 5.73 -11.79 -3.80
N PHE A 19 6.30 -11.78 -2.61
CA PHE A 19 6.03 -10.73 -1.63
C PHE A 19 6.16 -9.35 -2.29
N PRO A 20 5.18 -8.44 -2.13
CA PRO A 20 5.21 -7.16 -2.80
C PRO A 20 6.49 -6.40 -2.45
N SER A 21 7.10 -5.77 -3.45
CA SER A 21 8.28 -4.93 -3.20
C SER A 21 7.84 -3.65 -2.49
N THR A 22 8.41 -3.41 -1.32
CA THR A 22 8.17 -2.18 -0.55
C THR A 22 9.41 -1.30 -0.55
N ARG A 23 9.20 0.02 -0.49
CA ARG A 23 10.28 1.00 -0.25
C ARG A 23 10.34 1.35 1.24
N TYR A 24 10.34 0.32 2.07
CA TYR A 24 10.48 0.47 3.51
C TYR A 24 11.97 0.45 3.87
N GLN A 25 12.48 1.53 4.46
CA GLN A 25 13.88 1.61 4.84
C GLN A 25 14.22 0.52 5.86
N GLY A 26 15.33 -0.20 5.62
CA GLY A 26 15.71 -1.33 6.47
C GLY A 26 14.91 -2.62 6.24
N SER A 27 14.11 -2.71 5.16
CA SER A 27 13.41 -3.94 4.82
C SER A 27 14.37 -5.12 4.64
N LYS A 28 14.07 -6.23 5.31
CA LYS A 28 14.83 -7.49 5.24
C LYS A 28 14.55 -8.29 3.96
N ALA A 29 13.69 -7.80 3.07
CA ALA A 29 13.26 -8.53 1.87
C ALA A 29 14.42 -9.02 0.99
N LYS A 30 15.52 -8.25 0.89
CA LYS A 30 16.70 -8.64 0.10
C LYS A 30 17.49 -9.81 0.69
N ILE A 31 17.44 -10.00 2.01
CA ILE A 31 18.21 -11.04 2.72
C ILE A 31 17.31 -12.19 3.20
N ALA A 32 16.00 -12.12 2.98
CA ALA A 32 15.05 -13.12 3.47
C ALA A 32 15.39 -14.53 2.97
N SER A 33 15.74 -14.69 1.69
CA SER A 33 16.14 -15.99 1.13
C SER A 33 17.40 -16.54 1.80
N TRP A 34 18.40 -15.68 2.03
CA TRP A 34 19.62 -16.08 2.72
C TRP A 34 19.33 -16.51 4.17
N ILE A 35 18.48 -15.77 4.91
CA ILE A 35 18.07 -16.16 6.26
C ILE A 35 17.44 -17.56 6.24
N TRP A 36 16.53 -17.81 5.29
CA TRP A 36 15.90 -19.13 5.15
C TRP A 36 16.94 -20.24 4.91
N GLU A 37 17.90 -20.03 4.01
CA GLU A 37 18.98 -21.00 3.74
C GLU A 37 19.77 -21.36 5.00
N GLN A 38 19.99 -20.41 5.91
CA GLN A 38 20.74 -20.67 7.15
C GLN A 38 19.94 -21.46 8.20
N ILE A 39 18.61 -21.44 8.13
CA ILE A 39 17.75 -22.03 9.17
C ILE A 39 16.90 -23.19 8.67
N ALA A 40 16.86 -23.46 7.36
CA ALA A 40 15.96 -24.44 6.75
C ALA A 40 16.11 -25.86 7.32
N ASP A 41 17.34 -26.25 7.69
CA ASP A 41 17.66 -27.58 8.21
C ASP A 41 17.35 -27.74 9.70
N LEU A 42 16.99 -26.66 10.39
CA LEU A 42 16.57 -26.72 11.80
C LEU A 42 15.21 -27.43 11.90
N ASN A 43 15.05 -28.27 12.92
CA ASN A 43 13.78 -28.94 13.20
C ASN A 43 12.83 -28.03 14.00
N PHE A 44 12.06 -27.19 13.31
CA PHE A 44 11.07 -26.29 13.90
C PHE A 44 9.78 -26.20 13.08
N THR A 45 8.67 -25.94 13.77
CA THR A 45 7.34 -25.74 13.18
C THR A 45 6.81 -24.32 13.42
N THR A 46 7.30 -23.63 14.45
CA THR A 46 6.86 -22.30 14.84
C THR A 46 8.03 -21.30 14.84
N CYS A 47 7.74 -20.03 14.58
CA CYS A 47 8.74 -18.95 14.63
C CYS A 47 8.12 -17.66 15.17
N LEU A 48 8.91 -16.85 15.88
CA LEU A 48 8.56 -15.51 16.30
C LEU A 48 9.38 -14.51 15.47
N ASP A 49 8.73 -13.68 14.65
CA ASP A 49 9.36 -12.50 14.06
C ASP A 49 9.13 -11.30 14.99
N ALA A 50 10.03 -11.14 15.97
CA ALA A 50 9.91 -10.12 17.00
C ALA A 50 10.11 -8.68 16.48
N PHE A 51 10.76 -8.55 15.31
CA PHE A 51 11.13 -7.28 14.68
C PHE A 51 10.62 -7.26 13.24
N GLY A 52 9.31 -7.44 13.10
CA GLY A 52 8.66 -7.73 11.84
C GLY A 52 8.96 -6.71 10.74
N GLY A 53 8.87 -5.41 11.05
CA GLY A 53 8.99 -4.33 10.08
C GLY A 53 8.04 -4.56 8.90
N THR A 54 8.58 -4.74 7.69
CA THR A 54 7.76 -5.08 6.52
C THR A 54 7.09 -6.45 6.58
N GLY A 55 7.51 -7.33 7.49
CA GLY A 55 7.03 -8.72 7.55
C GLY A 55 7.56 -9.62 6.43
N ALA A 56 8.56 -9.19 5.67
CA ALA A 56 9.09 -9.98 4.54
C ALA A 56 9.67 -11.34 4.98
N VAL A 57 10.29 -11.42 6.16
CA VAL A 57 10.84 -12.68 6.69
C VAL A 57 9.72 -13.57 7.22
N ALA A 58 8.84 -13.01 8.06
CA ALA A 58 7.64 -13.69 8.52
C ALA A 58 6.79 -14.28 7.38
N TYR A 59 6.59 -13.52 6.31
CA TYR A 59 5.84 -13.99 5.13
C TYR A 59 6.53 -15.15 4.44
N LEU A 60 7.85 -15.08 4.25
CA LEU A 60 8.62 -16.18 3.68
C LEU A 60 8.50 -17.45 4.54
N LEU A 61 8.62 -17.32 5.85
CA LEU A 61 8.49 -18.45 6.77
C LEU A 61 7.09 -19.09 6.71
N LYS A 62 6.05 -18.27 6.64
CA LYS A 62 4.67 -18.74 6.40
C LYS A 62 4.54 -19.47 5.06
N GLN A 63 5.12 -18.95 3.98
CA GLN A 63 5.16 -19.65 2.68
C GLN A 63 5.92 -20.99 2.75
N LYS A 64 6.85 -21.15 3.69
CA LYS A 64 7.54 -22.42 3.97
C LYS A 64 6.76 -23.34 4.92
N GLY A 65 5.49 -23.04 5.19
CA GLY A 65 4.60 -23.83 6.03
C GLY A 65 4.91 -23.73 7.53
N LYS A 66 5.62 -22.69 7.96
CA LYS A 66 5.89 -22.43 9.38
C LYS A 66 4.78 -21.56 9.96
N LYS A 67 4.33 -21.88 11.18
CA LYS A 67 3.42 -21.02 11.93
C LYS A 67 4.21 -19.86 12.53
N VAL A 68 3.92 -18.64 12.10
CA VAL A 68 4.68 -17.46 12.53
C VAL A 68 3.82 -16.60 13.45
N THR A 69 4.36 -16.22 14.61
CA THR A 69 3.84 -15.13 15.44
C THR A 69 4.58 -13.86 15.05
N TYR A 70 3.86 -12.80 14.73
CA TYR A 70 4.40 -11.55 14.23
C TYR A 70 4.33 -10.47 15.32
N ASN A 71 5.42 -9.73 15.48
CA ASN A 71 5.45 -8.58 16.37
C ASN A 71 6.26 -7.42 15.78
N ASP A 72 5.79 -6.20 16.03
CA ASP A 72 6.51 -4.98 15.68
C ASP A 72 6.15 -3.84 16.64
N ILE A 73 7.04 -2.86 16.79
CA ILE A 73 6.81 -1.69 17.64
C ILE A 73 5.73 -0.76 17.07
N LEU A 74 5.61 -0.68 15.73
CA LEU A 74 4.60 0.13 15.09
C LEU A 74 3.30 -0.65 15.01
N ARG A 75 2.26 -0.13 15.66
CA ARG A 75 0.97 -0.82 15.78
C ARG A 75 0.32 -1.16 14.44
N PHE A 76 0.53 -0.35 13.41
CA PHE A 76 0.01 -0.67 12.07
C PHE A 76 0.73 -1.88 11.44
N ASN A 77 2.06 -1.99 11.62
CA ASN A 77 2.82 -3.16 11.18
C ASN A 77 2.31 -4.41 11.90
N TYR A 78 2.08 -4.32 13.21
CA TYR A 78 1.50 -5.41 14.00
C TYR A 78 0.16 -5.90 13.43
N TYR A 79 -0.80 -5.00 13.16
CA TYR A 79 -2.09 -5.41 12.61
C TYR A 79 -2.00 -6.00 11.20
N ILE A 80 -1.12 -5.45 10.34
CA ILE A 80 -0.86 -6.03 9.01
C ILE A 80 -0.28 -7.44 9.17
N GLY A 81 0.66 -7.64 10.10
CA GLY A 81 1.20 -8.94 10.41
C GLY A 81 0.14 -9.91 10.91
N LEU A 82 -0.72 -9.49 11.83
CA LEU A 82 -1.83 -10.32 12.30
C LEU A 82 -2.74 -10.76 11.13
N ALA A 83 -3.09 -9.83 10.25
CA ALA A 83 -4.02 -10.07 9.14
C ALA A 83 -3.45 -10.88 7.98
N ILE A 84 -2.15 -10.75 7.67
CA ILE A 84 -1.52 -11.39 6.50
C ILE A 84 -0.64 -12.60 6.91
N ILE A 85 0.00 -12.52 8.08
CA ILE A 85 0.94 -13.52 8.57
C ILE A 85 0.31 -14.49 9.56
N GLU A 86 -0.42 -14.04 10.57
CA GLU A 86 -0.95 -14.99 11.57
C GLU A 86 -2.32 -15.56 11.17
N ASN A 87 -3.11 -14.78 10.44
CA ASN A 87 -4.42 -15.17 9.96
C ASN A 87 -4.34 -16.19 8.82
N ASP A 88 -5.14 -17.24 8.92
CA ASP A 88 -5.15 -18.37 7.97
C ASP A 88 -6.49 -18.55 7.27
N ARG A 89 -7.56 -17.93 7.77
CA ARG A 89 -8.93 -18.29 7.39
C ARG A 89 -9.95 -17.17 7.45
N GLU A 90 -9.64 -16.09 8.18
CA GLU A 90 -10.58 -14.97 8.32
C GLU A 90 -10.47 -14.12 7.05
N HIS A 91 -11.59 -13.97 6.35
CA HIS A 91 -11.73 -13.14 5.15
C HIS A 91 -12.75 -12.05 5.42
N LEU A 92 -12.60 -10.92 4.72
CA LEU A 92 -13.62 -9.88 4.74
C LEU A 92 -14.75 -10.28 3.79
N GLU A 93 -15.98 -10.24 4.28
CA GLU A 93 -17.18 -10.43 3.47
C GLU A 93 -17.46 -9.19 2.61
N TYR A 94 -18.19 -9.36 1.51
CA TYR A 94 -18.48 -8.25 0.59
C TYR A 94 -19.23 -7.11 1.28
N GLU A 95 -20.14 -7.43 2.18
CA GLU A 95 -20.91 -6.47 2.97
C GLU A 95 -20.01 -5.69 3.93
N GLU A 96 -18.98 -6.33 4.50
CA GLU A 96 -17.99 -5.65 5.36
C GLU A 96 -17.12 -4.70 4.55
N ILE A 97 -16.70 -5.12 3.34
CA ILE A 97 -15.94 -4.27 2.43
C ILE A 97 -16.77 -3.05 2.02
N ASP A 98 -18.03 -3.26 1.61
CA ASP A 98 -18.92 -2.17 1.24
C ASP A 98 -19.15 -1.21 2.42
N TRP A 99 -19.38 -1.76 3.62
CA TRP A 99 -19.48 -0.95 4.82
C TRP A 99 -18.20 -0.15 5.11
N LEU A 100 -17.01 -0.76 5.02
CA LEU A 100 -15.73 -0.07 5.26
C LEU A 100 -15.44 1.05 4.25
N LEU A 101 -15.92 0.91 3.01
CA LEU A 101 -15.76 1.90 1.94
C LEU A 101 -16.79 3.02 2.00
N GLN A 102 -17.83 2.88 2.82
CA GLN A 102 -18.85 3.91 3.02
C GLN A 102 -18.50 4.84 4.19
N ARG A 103 -18.95 6.09 4.07
CA ARG A 103 -18.85 7.07 5.16
C ARG A 103 -20.08 6.98 6.04
N HIS A 104 -19.86 6.74 7.33
CA HIS A 104 -20.92 6.58 8.32
C HIS A 104 -21.14 7.87 9.11
N PRO A 105 -22.33 8.51 9.08
CA PRO A 105 -22.59 9.79 9.74
C PRO A 105 -22.33 9.80 11.26
N GLU A 106 -22.49 8.66 11.91
CA GLU A 106 -22.29 8.44 13.34
C GLU A 106 -20.82 8.28 13.75
N ILE A 107 -19.93 7.97 12.79
CA ILE A 107 -18.51 7.80 13.05
C ILE A 107 -17.80 9.15 12.92
N LYS A 108 -17.11 9.55 13.98
CA LYS A 108 -16.24 10.73 13.95
C LYS A 108 -14.88 10.35 13.33
N TYR A 109 -14.70 10.67 12.06
CA TYR A 109 -13.43 10.51 11.35
C TYR A 109 -12.45 11.63 11.75
N PRO A 110 -11.33 11.34 12.43
CA PRO A 110 -10.37 12.37 12.82
C PRO A 110 -9.66 12.93 11.58
N SER A 111 -9.67 14.24 11.43
CA SER A 111 -8.95 14.95 10.36
C SER A 111 -7.60 15.49 10.85
N PHE A 112 -6.92 14.79 11.77
CA PHE A 112 -5.69 15.28 12.41
C PHE A 112 -4.62 15.67 11.39
N ILE A 113 -4.35 14.80 10.41
CA ILE A 113 -3.33 15.08 9.39
C ILE A 113 -3.75 16.28 8.54
N TYR A 114 -5.03 16.36 8.15
CA TYR A 114 -5.58 17.47 7.39
C TYR A 114 -5.45 18.80 8.14
N ASN A 115 -5.96 18.85 9.37
CA ASN A 115 -6.01 20.09 10.13
C ASN A 115 -4.61 20.62 10.51
N ASN A 116 -3.61 19.74 10.67
CA ASN A 116 -2.27 20.14 11.13
C ASN A 116 -1.25 20.28 10.00
N PHE A 117 -1.53 19.71 8.83
CA PHE A 117 -0.58 19.64 7.71
C PHE A 117 -1.24 19.93 6.36
N VAL A 118 -2.31 20.76 6.35
CA VAL A 118 -3.05 21.15 5.14
C VAL A 118 -2.10 21.67 4.04
N ASP A 119 -1.16 22.52 4.41
CA ASP A 119 -0.19 23.13 3.48
C ASP A 119 0.93 22.19 3.02
N ILE A 120 0.95 20.94 3.51
CA ILE A 120 2.02 19.96 3.24
C ILE A 120 1.50 18.78 2.42
N TYR A 121 0.34 18.22 2.77
CA TYR A 121 -0.14 16.95 2.22
C TYR A 121 -1.40 17.06 1.35
N TYR A 122 -1.99 18.25 1.20
CA TYR A 122 -3.32 18.39 0.60
C TYR A 122 -3.37 19.27 -0.65
N THR A 123 -4.54 19.24 -1.30
CA THR A 123 -4.81 19.59 -2.70
C THR A 123 -4.51 21.02 -3.09
N ASP A 124 -4.46 21.92 -2.12
CA ASP A 124 -4.43 23.36 -2.34
C ASP A 124 -3.12 23.80 -2.99
N ILE A 125 -2.09 22.95 -2.95
CA ILE A 125 -0.81 23.19 -3.65
C ILE A 125 -0.53 22.14 -4.72
N ALA A 126 -1.48 21.26 -5.02
CA ALA A 126 -1.25 20.18 -5.98
C ALA A 126 -1.02 20.71 -7.40
N SER A 127 -0.02 20.13 -8.06
CA SER A 127 0.22 20.24 -9.49
C SER A 127 -0.53 19.13 -10.23
N ASP A 128 -0.70 19.25 -11.54
CA ASP A 128 -1.24 18.20 -12.43
C ASP A 128 -0.17 17.21 -12.92
N THR A 129 1.06 17.33 -12.40
CA THR A 129 2.20 16.47 -12.72
C THR A 129 2.73 15.73 -11.51
N THR A 130 3.37 14.58 -11.73
CA THR A 130 3.92 13.74 -10.65
C THR A 130 5.12 14.43 -9.99
N GLY A 131 5.21 14.39 -8.66
CA GLY A 131 6.33 14.94 -7.88
C GLY A 131 7.58 14.07 -7.91
N SER A 132 7.45 12.80 -8.29
CA SER A 132 8.57 11.86 -8.37
C SER A 132 8.28 10.77 -9.41
N GLY A 133 9.18 10.55 -10.36
CA GLY A 133 8.99 9.52 -11.38
C GLY A 133 9.02 8.07 -10.83
N ASN A 134 9.75 7.84 -9.75
CA ASN A 134 10.02 6.49 -9.22
C ASN A 134 9.07 6.06 -8.08
N THR A 135 8.65 6.98 -7.22
CA THR A 135 7.69 6.76 -6.12
C THR A 135 6.26 7.14 -6.47
N LYS A 136 6.04 7.71 -7.68
CA LYS A 136 4.70 8.02 -8.22
C LYS A 136 3.86 8.92 -7.30
N ASN A 137 4.51 9.81 -6.55
CA ASN A 137 3.85 10.80 -5.71
C ASN A 137 3.20 11.90 -6.56
N ILE A 138 2.10 12.46 -6.05
CA ILE A 138 1.49 13.69 -6.56
C ILE A 138 2.48 14.84 -6.39
N GLY A 139 2.63 15.68 -7.42
CA GLY A 139 3.52 16.83 -7.37
C GLY A 139 2.85 18.06 -6.78
N SER A 140 3.64 18.96 -6.21
CA SER A 140 3.20 20.30 -5.86
C SER A 140 3.51 21.29 -6.99
N ILE A 141 2.79 22.41 -7.01
CA ILE A 141 3.24 23.59 -7.73
C ILE A 141 4.61 24.05 -7.20
N LYS A 142 5.36 24.78 -8.03
CA LYS A 142 6.73 25.22 -7.71
C LYS A 142 6.85 26.72 -7.45
N ASP A 143 5.83 27.48 -7.86
CA ASP A 143 5.80 28.91 -7.67
C ASP A 143 5.55 29.25 -6.20
N ILE A 144 6.47 30.00 -5.59
CA ILE A 144 6.47 30.29 -4.15
C ILE A 144 5.25 31.12 -3.76
N GLU A 145 4.88 32.11 -4.56
CA GLU A 145 3.73 32.98 -4.26
C GLU A 145 2.42 32.17 -4.28
N SER A 146 2.27 31.30 -5.27
CA SER A 146 1.11 30.41 -5.37
C SER A 146 1.08 29.36 -4.26
N LEU A 147 2.23 28.85 -3.81
CA LEU A 147 2.32 27.95 -2.66
C LEU A 147 1.81 28.64 -1.39
N LEU A 148 2.28 29.85 -1.09
CA LEU A 148 1.86 30.61 0.09
C LEU A 148 0.37 30.96 0.09
N LYS A 149 -0.23 31.05 -1.11
CA LYS A 149 -1.65 31.39 -1.29
C LYS A 149 -2.55 30.15 -1.45
N GLY A 150 -2.01 28.93 -1.44
CA GLY A 150 -2.77 27.71 -1.69
C GLY A 150 -3.43 27.70 -3.07
N LYS A 151 -2.76 28.23 -4.11
CA LYS A 151 -3.29 28.36 -5.48
C LYS A 151 -2.77 27.27 -6.41
N GLY A 152 -3.05 26.03 -6.04
CA GLY A 152 -2.77 24.82 -6.82
C GLY A 152 -3.61 24.73 -8.09
N VAL A 153 -3.22 23.82 -8.99
CA VAL A 153 -3.92 23.61 -10.27
C VAL A 153 -5.38 23.20 -10.06
N PHE A 154 -5.67 22.53 -8.94
CA PHE A 154 -6.98 21.98 -8.63
C PHE A 154 -7.84 22.88 -7.73
N GLU A 155 -7.28 23.94 -7.16
CA GLU A 155 -8.03 24.85 -6.27
C GLU A 155 -9.34 25.37 -6.90
N PRO A 156 -9.37 25.79 -8.19
CA PRO A 156 -10.61 26.28 -8.80
C PRO A 156 -11.67 25.21 -9.05
N TYR A 157 -11.29 23.93 -9.00
CA TYR A 157 -12.15 22.80 -9.39
C TYR A 157 -12.61 21.95 -8.20
N GLY A 158 -11.96 22.12 -7.04
CA GLY A 158 -12.28 21.42 -5.80
C GLY A 158 -11.76 19.97 -5.73
N GLN A 159 -11.91 19.38 -4.54
CA GLN A 159 -11.33 18.08 -4.21
C GLN A 159 -11.84 16.92 -5.09
N ASN A 160 -13.12 16.92 -5.48
CA ASN A 160 -13.69 15.86 -6.31
C ASN A 160 -12.97 15.71 -7.66
N ILE A 161 -12.56 16.83 -8.27
CA ILE A 161 -11.82 16.83 -9.53
C ILE A 161 -10.36 16.41 -9.31
N PHE A 162 -9.75 16.83 -8.20
CA PHE A 162 -8.42 16.37 -7.82
C PHE A 162 -8.38 14.85 -7.63
N ASP A 163 -9.33 14.29 -6.87
CA ASP A 163 -9.40 12.85 -6.58
C ASP A 163 -9.62 12.06 -7.88
N ASP A 164 -10.60 12.46 -8.70
CA ASP A 164 -10.88 11.80 -9.97
C ASP A 164 -9.69 11.90 -10.96
N TYR A 165 -9.01 13.04 -11.02
CA TYR A 165 -7.81 13.21 -11.83
C TYR A 165 -6.70 12.26 -11.39
N TRP A 166 -6.40 12.16 -10.10
CA TRP A 166 -5.26 11.35 -9.64
C TRP A 166 -5.56 9.86 -9.55
N MET A 167 -6.81 9.47 -9.30
CA MET A 167 -7.24 8.07 -9.34
C MET A 167 -7.16 7.48 -10.76
N ASN A 168 -7.40 8.28 -11.80
CA ASN A 168 -7.35 7.83 -13.20
C ASN A 168 -6.03 8.18 -13.91
N TYR A 169 -5.08 8.85 -13.23
CA TYR A 169 -3.81 9.25 -13.83
C TYR A 169 -2.89 8.05 -14.05
N LEU A 170 -2.42 7.87 -15.29
CA LEU A 170 -1.48 6.81 -15.64
C LEU A 170 -0.16 7.40 -16.17
N THR A 171 0.96 6.95 -15.61
CA THR A 171 2.27 7.13 -16.27
C THR A 171 2.44 6.10 -17.40
N ASP A 172 3.39 6.33 -18.30
CA ASP A 172 3.68 5.39 -19.40
C ASP A 172 4.07 3.98 -18.91
N ASP A 173 4.71 3.86 -17.75
CA ASP A 173 4.98 2.56 -17.12
C ASP A 173 3.72 1.90 -16.56
N MET A 174 2.82 2.67 -15.94
CA MET A 174 1.56 2.13 -15.43
C MET A 174 0.68 1.64 -16.57
N ALA A 175 0.50 2.48 -17.59
CA ALA A 175 -0.31 2.19 -18.77
C ALA A 175 0.16 0.91 -19.47
N ARG A 176 1.48 0.77 -19.68
CA ARG A 176 2.07 -0.46 -20.25
C ARG A 176 1.82 -1.72 -19.42
N LYS A 177 1.81 -1.63 -18.09
CA LYS A 177 1.59 -2.79 -17.20
C LYS A 177 0.18 -3.35 -17.25
N ILE A 178 -0.79 -2.51 -17.61
CA ILE A 178 -2.21 -2.87 -17.70
C ILE A 178 -2.71 -2.89 -19.15
N ASP A 179 -1.78 -2.90 -20.12
CA ASP A 179 -2.07 -2.84 -21.56
C ASP A 179 -3.07 -1.74 -21.95
N SER A 180 -2.89 -0.56 -21.36
CA SER A 180 -3.71 0.62 -21.59
C SER A 180 -2.91 1.76 -22.22
N LYS A 181 -3.61 2.74 -22.78
CA LYS A 181 -3.03 4.02 -23.22
C LYS A 181 -3.11 5.05 -22.10
N VAL A 182 -2.17 5.99 -22.07
CA VAL A 182 -2.25 7.14 -21.15
C VAL A 182 -3.43 8.02 -21.57
N PRO A 183 -4.43 8.25 -20.69
CA PRO A 183 -5.65 8.98 -21.06
C PRO A 183 -5.43 10.50 -21.14
N TYR A 184 -4.57 11.06 -20.29
CA TYR A 184 -4.20 12.48 -20.22
C TYR A 184 -2.88 12.65 -19.45
N ARG A 185 -2.22 13.80 -19.61
CA ARG A 185 -0.96 14.15 -18.92
C ARG A 185 -1.00 15.44 -18.11
N ASN A 186 -2.06 16.21 -18.23
CA ASN A 186 -2.25 17.51 -17.60
C ASN A 186 -3.76 17.80 -17.45
N ILE A 187 -4.11 18.80 -16.66
CA ILE A 187 -5.51 19.14 -16.37
C ILE A 187 -6.31 19.50 -17.64
N LYS A 188 -5.65 20.10 -18.64
CA LYS A 188 -6.30 20.47 -19.91
C LYS A 188 -6.67 19.24 -20.74
N GLU A 189 -5.81 18.24 -20.79
CA GLU A 189 -6.10 16.96 -21.45
C GLU A 189 -7.13 16.14 -20.70
N TYR A 190 -7.11 16.18 -19.36
CA TYR A 190 -8.12 15.54 -18.52
C TYR A 190 -9.54 16.00 -18.88
N TRP A 191 -9.74 17.32 -19.03
CA TRP A 191 -11.05 17.84 -19.46
C TRP A 191 -11.45 17.40 -20.86
N LYS A 192 -10.49 17.21 -21.78
CA LYS A 192 -10.78 16.64 -23.10
C LYS A 192 -11.13 15.16 -23.01
N TRP A 193 -10.57 14.43 -22.06
CA TRP A 193 -10.85 13.02 -21.84
C TRP A 193 -12.22 12.81 -21.18
N LYS A 194 -12.58 13.61 -20.17
CA LYS A 194 -13.90 13.55 -19.51
C LYS A 194 -15.08 13.89 -20.41
N ASN A 195 -14.86 14.72 -21.42
CA ASN A 195 -15.90 15.16 -22.37
C ASN A 195 -16.01 14.27 -23.62
N ARG A 196 -15.38 13.09 -23.64
CA ARG A 196 -15.50 12.07 -24.70
C ARG A 196 -16.48 10.99 -24.31
#